data_AF-A0A1F8P091-F1
#
_entry.id   AF-A0A1F8P091-F1
#
_cell.length_a   1.000
_cell.length_b   1.000
_cell.length_c   1.000
_cell.angle_alpha   90.00
_cell.angle_beta   90.00
_cell.angle_gamma   90.00
#
_symmetry.space_group_name_H-M   'P 1'
#
loop_
_entity.id
_entity.type
_entity.pdbx_description
1 polymer ?
#
loop_
_entity_poly.entity_id
_entity_poly.type
_entity_poly.pdbx_seq_one_letter_code
_entity_poly.pdbx_strand_id
1 'polypeptide(L)'
;MSLKKDDWIPIRFIAEEIEVQFDRSPMLTKKPDPPSEFIWQGEKFRIVEVISRWFSYARKGRMAKNMQPENLRNASRRGSWGVGRFYFRVGTEPDRIFDLYYDRAPEEAGDRKGHWYLWREMKEAKSVE
;
A
#
# COMPACT_ATOMS: atom_id res chain seq x y z
N MET A 1 -17.02 15.95 -7.28
CA MET A 1 -17.20 14.62 -7.87
C MET A 1 -16.58 13.58 -6.97
N SER A 2 -17.29 12.50 -6.58
CA SER A 2 -16.65 11.35 -5.94
C SER A 2 -16.18 10.39 -7.03
N LEU A 3 -14.88 10.39 -7.32
CA LEU A 3 -14.24 9.42 -8.22
C LEU A 3 -14.40 8.03 -7.62
N LYS A 4 -14.94 7.09 -8.39
CA LYS A 4 -15.13 5.70 -7.98
C LYS A 4 -13.85 4.91 -8.26
N LYS A 5 -13.74 3.76 -7.60
CA LYS A 5 -12.58 2.87 -7.70
C LYS A 5 -12.27 2.43 -9.15
N ASP A 6 -13.30 2.39 -10.00
CA ASP A 6 -13.26 1.95 -11.40
C ASP A 6 -12.80 3.03 -12.40
N ASP A 7 -12.63 4.29 -11.97
CA ASP A 7 -12.21 5.39 -12.85
C ASP A 7 -10.70 5.43 -13.11
N TRP A 8 -9.97 4.35 -12.82
CA TRP A 8 -8.50 4.35 -12.81
C TRP A 8 -7.92 3.16 -13.57
N ILE A 9 -7.08 3.44 -14.56
CA ILE A 9 -6.36 2.42 -15.33
C ILE A 9 -4.85 2.49 -15.08
N PRO A 10 -4.18 1.33 -14.97
CA PRO A 10 -2.73 1.31 -14.81
C PRO A 10 -2.05 1.79 -16.09
N ILE A 11 -1.09 2.71 -15.94
CA ILE A 11 -0.19 3.13 -17.02
C ILE A 11 0.96 2.12 -17.14
N ARG A 12 1.56 1.76 -15.99
CA ARG A 12 2.66 0.80 -15.89
C ARG A 12 2.73 0.16 -14.52
N PHE A 13 3.25 -1.05 -14.48
CA PHE A 13 3.61 -1.76 -13.25
C PHE A 13 5.07 -1.51 -12.93
N ILE A 14 5.35 -1.26 -11.65
CA ILE A 14 6.67 -0.84 -11.15
C ILE A 14 7.17 -1.92 -10.18
N ALA A 15 6.42 -2.13 -9.08
CA ALA A 15 6.73 -3.12 -8.04
C ALA A 15 8.15 -2.97 -7.43
N GLU A 16 8.60 -1.72 -7.27
CA GLU A 16 9.90 -1.38 -6.70
C GLU A 16 9.76 -0.93 -5.24
N GLU A 17 10.79 -1.19 -4.42
CA GLU A 17 10.89 -0.63 -3.07
C GLU A 17 11.12 0.88 -3.16
N ILE A 18 10.52 1.63 -2.23
CA ILE A 18 10.64 3.09 -2.15
C ILE A 18 10.97 3.53 -0.73
N GLU A 19 11.74 4.61 -0.63
CA GLU A 19 11.95 5.31 0.63
C GLU A 19 10.79 6.27 0.85
N VAL A 20 10.28 6.35 2.07
CA VAL A 20 9.15 7.23 2.41
C VAL A 20 9.49 8.16 3.55
N GLN A 21 8.90 9.35 3.54
CA GLN A 21 8.99 10.32 4.62
C GLN A 21 7.60 10.63 5.18
N PHE A 22 7.55 10.94 6.47
CA PHE A 22 6.33 11.31 7.18
C PHE A 22 6.53 12.69 7.82
N ASP A 23 5.57 13.60 7.61
CA ASP A 23 5.60 14.96 8.16
C ASP A 23 5.52 14.94 9.72
N ARG A 24 4.87 13.92 10.27
CA ARG A 24 4.86 13.61 11.70
C ARG A 24 5.47 12.23 11.92
N SER A 25 6.29 12.07 12.96
CA SER A 25 6.76 10.75 13.39
C SER A 25 5.56 9.80 13.47
N PRO A 26 5.55 8.69 12.70
CA PRO A 26 4.41 7.79 12.71
C PRO A 26 4.27 7.26 14.14
N MET A 27 3.15 7.59 14.79
CA MET A 27 2.82 6.95 16.06
C MET A 27 2.81 5.45 15.79
N LEU A 28 3.47 4.65 16.65
CA LEU A 28 3.56 3.19 16.57
C LEU A 28 2.16 2.55 16.56
N THR A 29 1.49 2.63 15.43
CA THR A 29 0.08 2.32 15.25
C THR A 29 -0.01 1.14 14.29
N LYS A 30 -0.92 0.20 14.60
CA LYS A 30 -1.10 -1.03 13.81
C LYS A 30 -1.61 -0.78 12.38
N LYS A 31 -1.95 0.46 12.04
CA LYS A 31 -2.35 0.94 10.72
C LYS A 31 -1.40 2.07 10.37
N PRO A 32 -0.52 1.91 9.37
CA PRO A 32 0.36 3.00 8.96
C PRO A 32 -0.48 4.13 8.38
N ASP A 33 -0.14 5.36 8.75
CA ASP A 33 -0.60 6.53 8.02
C ASP A 33 0.02 6.52 6.60
N PRO A 34 -0.64 7.14 5.61
CA PRO A 34 -0.01 7.36 4.32
C PRO A 34 1.24 8.23 4.48
N PRO A 35 2.31 7.98 3.72
CA PRO A 35 3.48 8.83 3.75
C PRO A 35 3.16 10.23 3.20
N SER A 36 3.99 11.20 3.56
CA SER A 36 3.89 12.58 3.07
C SER A 36 4.70 12.79 1.80
N GLU A 37 5.77 12.02 1.63
CA GLU A 37 6.63 12.00 0.43
C GLU A 37 7.18 10.59 0.24
N PHE A 38 7.49 10.22 -0.99
CA PHE A 38 8.35 9.08 -1.29
C PHE A 38 9.41 9.41 -2.34
N ILE A 39 10.51 8.66 -2.30
CA ILE A 39 11.61 8.74 -3.27
C ILE A 39 11.56 7.52 -4.17
N TRP A 40 11.53 7.73 -5.48
CA TRP A 40 11.58 6.68 -6.49
C TRP A 40 12.51 7.11 -7.63
N GLN A 41 13.47 6.23 -7.98
CA GLN A 41 14.52 6.51 -8.99
C GLN A 41 15.31 7.82 -8.74
N GLY A 42 15.48 8.21 -7.47
CA GLY A 42 16.16 9.45 -7.08
C GLY A 42 15.28 10.71 -7.20
N GLU A 43 14.04 10.58 -7.67
CA GLU A 43 13.06 11.66 -7.71
C GLU A 43 12.15 11.65 -6.49
N LYS A 44 11.79 12.84 -6.00
CA LYS A 44 10.88 13.03 -4.86
C LYS A 44 9.46 13.28 -5.34
N PHE A 45 8.53 12.54 -4.75
CA PHE A 45 7.10 12.67 -5.01
C PHE A 45 6.38 13.04 -3.73
N ARG A 46 5.96 14.30 -3.62
CA ARG A 46 5.18 14.76 -2.48
C ARG A 46 3.73 14.32 -2.65
N ILE A 47 3.18 13.64 -1.65
CA ILE A 47 1.77 13.22 -1.66
C ILE A 47 0.91 14.41 -1.27
N VAL A 48 0.08 14.86 -2.20
CA VAL A 48 -0.86 15.98 -2.01
C VAL A 48 -2.25 15.49 -1.64
N GLU A 49 -2.61 14.28 -2.08
CA GLU A 49 -3.91 13.68 -1.79
C GLU A 49 -3.85 12.15 -1.67
N VAL A 50 -4.75 11.60 -0.85
CA VAL A 50 -4.97 10.16 -0.75
C VAL A 50 -6.35 9.84 -1.31
N ILE A 51 -6.37 9.43 -2.58
CA ILE A 51 -7.57 9.10 -3.35
C ILE A 51 -8.28 7.87 -2.77
N SER A 52 -7.51 6.85 -2.36
CA SER A 52 -8.09 5.62 -1.80
C SER A 52 -7.15 4.88 -0.87
N ARG A 53 -7.71 4.10 0.04
CA ARG A 53 -6.99 3.20 0.95
C ARG A 53 -7.71 1.88 1.06
N TRP A 54 -6.97 0.77 0.94
CA TRP A 54 -7.53 -0.56 1.12
C TRP A 54 -6.50 -1.50 1.74
N PHE A 55 -6.96 -2.61 2.30
CA PHE A 55 -6.10 -3.60 2.95
C PHE A 55 -6.32 -4.97 2.33
N SER A 56 -5.25 -5.71 2.08
CA SER A 56 -5.32 -7.11 1.65
C SER A 56 -4.84 -8.04 2.75
N TYR A 57 -5.73 -8.95 3.16
CA TYR A 57 -5.42 -10.04 4.09
C TYR A 57 -4.73 -11.24 3.41
N ALA A 58 -4.42 -11.14 2.11
CA ALA A 58 -3.84 -12.25 1.36
C ALA A 58 -2.48 -12.69 1.96
N ARG A 59 -2.36 -13.97 2.32
CA ARG A 59 -1.11 -14.59 2.76
C ARG A 59 -0.49 -15.37 1.58
N LYS A 60 0.79 -15.19 1.31
CA LYS A 60 1.59 -16.04 0.39
C LYS A 60 2.68 -16.81 1.17
N GLY A 61 3.16 -17.92 0.59
CA GLY A 61 4.29 -18.70 1.14
C GLY A 61 3.91 -19.86 2.07
N ARG A 62 4.85 -20.32 2.92
CA ARG A 62 4.68 -21.48 3.84
C ARG A 62 3.45 -21.38 4.76
N MET A 63 2.98 -20.17 5.05
CA MET A 63 1.78 -19.90 5.86
C MET A 63 0.44 -20.15 5.15
N ALA A 64 0.43 -20.38 3.82
CA ALA A 64 -0.76 -20.86 3.12
C ALA A 64 -1.13 -22.31 3.52
N LYS A 65 -0.17 -23.07 4.06
CA LYS A 65 -0.37 -24.47 4.47
C LYS A 65 -0.98 -24.64 5.88
N ASN A 66 -1.07 -23.57 6.67
CA ASN A 66 -1.68 -23.57 8.02
C ASN A 66 -3.09 -22.97 8.02
N MET A 67 -3.93 -23.39 7.06
CA MET A 67 -5.32 -22.94 6.90
C MET A 67 -6.31 -23.93 7.50
N GLN A 68 -6.35 -24.05 8.84
CA GLN A 68 -7.57 -24.56 9.47
C GLN A 68 -8.67 -23.49 9.39
N PRO A 69 -9.91 -23.86 9.00
CA PRO A 69 -10.99 -22.92 8.69
C PRO A 69 -11.42 -22.02 9.86
N GLU A 70 -11.23 -22.46 11.09
CA GLU A 70 -11.57 -21.68 12.30
C GLU A 70 -10.68 -20.44 12.49
N ASN A 71 -9.43 -20.50 12.04
CA ASN A 71 -8.49 -19.37 12.13
C ASN A 71 -8.72 -18.31 11.04
N LEU A 72 -9.30 -18.68 9.89
CA LEU A 72 -9.60 -17.75 8.78
C LEU A 72 -10.68 -16.73 9.15
N ARG A 73 -11.72 -17.18 9.87
CA ARG A 73 -12.86 -16.33 10.26
C ARG A 73 -12.48 -15.32 11.35
N ASN A 74 -11.58 -15.70 12.26
CA ASN A 74 -11.03 -14.82 13.28
C ASN A 74 -9.95 -13.87 12.71
N ALA A 75 -9.08 -14.33 11.81
CA ALA A 75 -8.04 -13.51 11.19
C ALA A 75 -8.60 -12.47 10.20
N SER A 76 -9.66 -12.81 9.45
CA SER A 76 -10.34 -11.86 8.56
C SER A 76 -11.09 -10.76 9.33
N ARG A 77 -11.50 -11.04 10.59
CA ARG A 77 -12.18 -10.08 11.47
C ARG A 77 -11.23 -9.24 12.34
N ARG A 78 -10.13 -9.80 12.84
CA ARG A 78 -9.20 -9.13 13.77
C ARG A 78 -7.87 -8.70 13.15
N GLY A 79 -7.52 -9.21 11.97
CA GLY A 79 -6.16 -9.16 11.43
C GLY A 79 -5.23 -10.06 12.24
N SER A 80 -4.38 -10.84 11.57
CA SER A 80 -3.32 -11.56 12.26
C SER A 80 -2.09 -10.69 12.45
N TRP A 81 -1.38 -10.92 13.54
CA TRP A 81 -0.10 -10.27 13.83
C TRP A 81 0.89 -10.60 12.70
N GLY A 82 1.38 -9.58 12.00
CA GLY A 82 2.53 -9.68 11.08
C GLY A 82 2.23 -10.06 9.62
N VAL A 83 0.98 -10.10 9.16
CA VAL A 83 0.66 -10.45 7.76
C VAL A 83 -0.42 -9.56 7.14
N GLY A 84 -0.15 -9.04 5.94
CA GLY A 84 -1.11 -8.29 5.11
C GLY A 84 -0.59 -6.93 4.63
N ARG A 85 -1.04 -6.51 3.46
CA ARG A 85 -0.56 -5.30 2.76
C ARG A 85 -1.55 -4.17 2.90
N PHE A 86 -1.06 -3.00 3.30
CA PHE A 86 -1.84 -1.76 3.27
C PHE A 86 -1.57 -1.07 1.95
N TYR A 87 -2.61 -0.80 1.18
CA TYR A 87 -2.51 -0.13 -0.10
C TYR A 87 -3.08 1.28 -0.02
N PHE A 88 -2.45 2.17 -0.75
CA PHE A 88 -2.82 3.58 -0.86
C PHE A 88 -2.79 3.96 -2.33
N ARG A 89 -3.85 4.58 -2.83
CA ARG A 89 -3.81 5.34 -4.07
C ARG A 89 -3.61 6.80 -3.71
N VAL A 90 -2.55 7.39 -4.22
CA VAL A 90 -2.11 8.75 -3.88
C VAL A 90 -1.94 9.58 -5.13
N GLY A 91 -2.33 10.85 -5.06
CA GLY A 91 -1.94 11.88 -6.01
C GLY A 91 -0.70 12.60 -5.50
N THR A 92 0.25 12.87 -6.39
CA THR A 92 1.54 13.47 -6.08
C THR A 92 1.75 14.78 -6.83
N GLU A 93 2.73 15.57 -6.37
CA GLU A 93 3.33 16.65 -7.14
C GLU A 93 4.66 16.18 -7.76
N PRO A 94 4.86 16.29 -9.10
CA PRO A 94 3.89 16.75 -10.10
C PRO A 94 2.74 15.76 -10.31
N ASP A 95 1.61 16.25 -10.85
CA ASP A 95 0.29 15.61 -10.98
C ASP A 95 0.35 14.19 -11.57
N ARG A 96 0.65 13.22 -10.71
CA ARG A 96 0.84 11.81 -11.04
C ARG A 96 0.19 10.98 -9.96
N ILE A 97 -0.31 9.82 -10.35
CA ILE A 97 -1.15 9.01 -9.47
C ILE A 97 -0.54 7.63 -9.37
N PHE A 98 -0.36 7.18 -8.14
CA PHE A 98 0.35 5.94 -7.85
C PHE A 98 -0.43 5.09 -6.86
N ASP A 99 -0.36 3.77 -7.06
CA ASP A 99 -0.72 2.81 -6.02
C ASP A 99 0.55 2.41 -5.26
N LEU A 100 0.60 2.72 -3.97
CA LEU A 100 1.64 2.32 -3.02
C LEU A 100 1.14 1.16 -2.16
N TYR A 101 2.05 0.36 -1.62
CA TYR A 101 1.71 -0.54 -0.53
C TYR A 101 2.81 -0.68 0.52
N TYR A 102 2.37 -0.86 1.76
CA TYR A 102 3.20 -1.25 2.89
C TYR A 102 3.06 -2.76 3.13
N ASP A 103 4.14 -3.50 2.98
CA ASP A 103 4.22 -4.92 3.34
C ASP A 103 4.80 -5.07 4.74
N ARG A 104 4.00 -5.63 5.65
CA ARG A 104 4.38 -5.85 7.05
C ARG A 104 4.97 -7.24 7.32
N ALA A 105 5.10 -8.07 6.28
CA ALA A 105 5.61 -9.42 6.44
C ALA A 105 7.10 -9.34 6.83
N PRO A 106 7.51 -9.92 7.97
CA PRO A 106 8.92 -9.98 8.31
C PRO A 106 9.63 -10.89 7.30
N GLU A 107 10.63 -10.36 6.60
CA GLU A 107 11.47 -11.17 5.71
C GLU A 107 12.48 -11.99 6.53
N GLU A 108 12.97 -11.45 7.66
CA GLU A 108 13.94 -12.10 8.55
C GLU A 108 13.64 -11.83 10.05
N ALA A 109 14.19 -12.66 10.95
CA ALA A 109 13.92 -12.57 12.39
C ALA A 109 14.38 -11.26 13.06
N GLY A 110 15.27 -10.50 12.40
CA GLY A 110 15.75 -9.18 12.81
C GLY A 110 14.96 -8.01 12.21
N ASP A 111 14.20 -8.25 11.12
CA ASP A 111 13.47 -7.20 10.45
C ASP A 111 12.04 -7.09 11.01
N ARG A 112 11.86 -6.13 11.92
CA ARG A 112 10.57 -5.84 12.56
C ARG A 112 9.85 -4.68 11.89
N LYS A 113 10.39 -4.12 10.79
CA LYS A 113 9.91 -2.89 10.16
C LYS A 113 9.50 -3.22 8.73
N GLY A 114 8.18 -3.27 8.47
CA GLY A 114 7.70 -3.49 7.11
C GLY A 114 8.24 -2.49 6.09
N HIS A 115 8.15 -2.86 4.82
CA HIS A 115 8.73 -2.16 3.68
C HIS A 115 7.64 -1.46 2.84
N TRP A 116 8.00 -0.35 2.22
CA TRP A 116 7.12 0.39 1.30
C TRP A 116 7.51 0.11 -0.14
N TYR A 117 6.49 -0.11 -0.97
CA TYR A 117 6.67 -0.40 -2.38
C TYR A 117 5.76 0.48 -3.23
N LEU A 118 6.29 0.92 -4.36
CA LEU A 118 5.55 1.53 -5.45
C LEU A 118 5.04 0.43 -6.37
N TRP A 119 3.74 0.18 -6.37
CA TRP A 119 3.18 -0.93 -7.15
C TRP A 119 3.04 -0.60 -8.62
N ARG A 120 2.38 0.52 -8.91
CA ARG A 120 2.03 0.92 -10.28
C ARG A 120 1.65 2.38 -10.34
N GLU A 121 1.83 2.93 -11.52
CA GLU A 121 1.33 4.25 -11.88
C GLU A 121 -0.05 4.11 -12.53
N MET A 122 -0.94 5.03 -12.20
CA MET A 122 -2.34 5.06 -12.58
C MET A 122 -2.65 6.36 -13.32
N LYS A 123 -3.65 6.31 -14.18
CA LYS A 123 -4.30 7.51 -14.72
C LYS A 123 -5.80 7.37 -14.62
N GLU A 124 -6.49 8.50 -14.66
CA GLU A 124 -7.93 8.51 -14.82
C GLU A 124 -8.30 7.87 -16.16
N ALA A 125 -9.24 6.94 -16.12
CA ALA A 125 -9.93 6.48 -17.30
C ALA A 125 -10.78 7.66 -17.77
N LYS A 126 -10.32 8.40 -18.79
CA LYS A 126 -11.14 9.47 -19.38
C LYS A 126 -12.49 8.87 -19.77
N SER A 127 -13.57 9.33 -19.14
CA SER A 127 -14.91 9.14 -19.67
C SER A 127 -14.91 9.73 -21.06
N VAL A 128 -15.05 8.87 -22.06
CA VAL A 128 -15.33 9.33 -23.43
C VAL A 128 -16.73 9.91 -23.36
N GLU A 129 -16.82 11.24 -23.50
CA GLU A 129 -18.07 11.97 -23.62
C GLU A 129 -18.77 11.63 -24.95
#